data_AF-A0A351X1K0-F1
#
_entry.id   AF-A0A351X1K0-F1
#
_cell.length_a   1.000
_cell.length_b   1.000
_cell.length_c   1.000
_cell.angle_alpha   90.00
_cell.angle_beta   90.00
_cell.angle_gamma   90.00
#
_symmetry.space_group_name_H-M   'P 1'
#
loop_
_entity.id
_entity.type
_entity.pdbx_description
1 polymer ?
#
loop_
_entity_poly.entity_id
_entity_poly.type
_entity_poly.pdbx_seq_one_letter_code
_entity_poly.pdbx_strand_id
1 'polypeptide(L)'
;KKTGNRGVNIQSINGCCYGIDNHPEKDGYTKLCGQRFWEFISGNRELYVQIIEPLGHKAKEKNEEFLVEYGRIINVFEAEFLRDYCPDGRINWEKLVRLNSGTD
;
A
#
# COMPACT_ATOMS: atom_id res chain seq x y z
N LYS A 1 6.12 -24.10 -20.96
CA LYS A 1 7.05 -25.23 -20.69
C LYS A 1 7.06 -25.48 -19.19
N LYS A 2 6.51 -26.61 -18.70
CA LYS A 2 6.66 -27.02 -17.29
C LYS A 2 7.93 -27.86 -17.17
N THR A 3 8.98 -27.28 -16.61
CA THR A 3 10.20 -28.01 -16.24
C THR A 3 10.01 -28.60 -14.85
N GLY A 4 9.57 -29.86 -14.80
CA GLY A 4 9.44 -30.62 -13.56
C GLY A 4 10.79 -31.21 -13.17
N ASN A 5 11.50 -30.56 -12.24
CA ASN A 5 12.64 -31.16 -11.57
C ASN A 5 12.10 -32.01 -10.40
N ARG A 6 11.96 -33.32 -10.61
CA ARG A 6 11.48 -34.27 -9.60
C ARG A 6 12.55 -34.45 -8.52
N GLY A 7 12.46 -33.68 -7.43
CA GLY A 7 13.37 -33.81 -6.29
C GLY A 7 13.48 -32.59 -5.37
N VAL A 8 12.96 -31.42 -5.78
CA VAL A 8 13.00 -30.22 -4.93
C VAL A 8 11.75 -30.16 -4.05
N ASN A 9 11.93 -30.15 -2.73
CA ASN A 9 10.84 -29.89 -1.77
C ASN A 9 10.54 -28.39 -1.81
N ILE A 10 9.52 -28.01 -2.59
CA ILE A 10 9.06 -26.62 -2.72
C ILE A 10 7.86 -26.44 -1.79
N GLN A 11 7.95 -25.50 -0.86
CA GLN A 11 6.86 -25.11 0.04
C GLN A 11 6.46 -23.66 -0.21
N SER A 12 5.16 -23.43 -0.33
CA SER A 12 4.59 -22.09 -0.49
C SER A 12 4.37 -21.48 0.89
N ILE A 13 4.95 -20.31 1.15
CA ILE A 13 4.80 -19.58 2.41
C ILE A 13 4.13 -18.23 2.15
N ASN A 14 3.08 -17.92 2.92
CA ASN A 14 2.52 -16.58 3.02
C ASN A 14 3.08 -15.89 4.26
N GLY A 15 3.94 -14.90 4.04
CA GLY A 15 4.54 -14.09 5.09
C GLY A 15 3.66 -12.91 5.49
N CYS A 16 3.19 -12.91 6.73
CA CYS A 16 2.41 -11.82 7.31
C CYS A 16 3.27 -11.10 8.37
N CYS A 17 3.69 -9.88 8.10
CA CYS A 17 4.66 -9.15 8.92
C CYS A 17 4.23 -8.97 10.38
N TYR A 18 2.92 -8.79 10.63
CA TYR A 18 2.38 -8.53 11.96
C TYR A 18 1.02 -9.21 12.14
N GLY A 19 0.62 -9.44 13.40
CA GLY A 19 -0.58 -10.18 13.77
C GLY A 19 -0.27 -11.59 14.27
N ILE A 20 -1.31 -12.29 14.73
CA ILE A 20 -1.21 -13.64 15.30
C ILE A 20 -2.17 -14.55 14.53
N ASP A 21 -1.67 -15.69 14.04
CA ASP A 21 -2.49 -16.77 13.46
C ASP A 21 -2.13 -18.09 14.15
N ASN A 22 -3.12 -18.73 14.74
CA ASN A 22 -2.97 -20.02 15.43
C ASN A 22 -3.23 -21.21 14.50
N HIS A 23 -3.64 -20.98 13.25
CA HIS A 23 -3.91 -22.01 12.26
C HIS A 23 -3.05 -21.77 11.01
N PRO A 24 -1.72 -21.97 11.07
CA PRO A 24 -0.80 -21.60 9.98
C PRO A 24 -1.02 -22.40 8.70
N GLU A 25 -1.47 -23.65 8.77
CA GLU A 25 -1.73 -24.47 7.59
C GLU A 25 -3.00 -24.00 6.86
N LYS A 26 -2.85 -23.58 5.60
CA LYS A 26 -3.94 -23.19 4.70
C LYS A 26 -3.94 -24.11 3.48
N ASP A 27 -4.99 -24.01 2.68
CA ASP A 27 -5.07 -24.77 1.44
C ASP A 27 -3.97 -24.34 0.46
N GLY A 28 -2.98 -25.23 0.26
CA GLY A 28 -1.87 -25.04 -0.67
C GLY A 28 -0.70 -24.17 -0.18
N TYR A 29 -0.71 -23.66 1.07
CA TYR A 29 0.40 -22.88 1.63
C TYR A 29 0.38 -22.80 3.16
N THR A 30 1.53 -22.50 3.75
CA THR A 30 1.64 -22.20 5.19
C THR A 30 1.71 -20.69 5.40
N LYS A 31 0.87 -20.16 6.28
CA LYS A 31 0.86 -18.76 6.68
C LYS A 31 1.63 -18.57 7.98
N LEU A 32 2.68 -17.76 7.94
CA LEU A 32 3.46 -17.38 9.12
C LEU A 32 3.17 -15.91 9.44
N CYS A 33 2.83 -15.61 10.70
CA CYS A 33 2.49 -14.26 11.16
C CYS A 33 3.44 -13.76 12.26
N GLY A 34 3.75 -12.47 12.23
CA GLY A 34 4.50 -11.78 13.29
C GLY A 34 5.86 -12.41 13.52
N GLN A 35 6.20 -12.66 14.80
CA GLN A 35 7.46 -13.27 15.20
C GLN A 35 7.81 -14.53 14.41
N ARG A 36 6.84 -15.42 14.15
CA ARG A 36 7.08 -16.68 13.42
C ARG A 36 7.59 -16.44 12.00
N PHE A 37 7.07 -15.43 11.32
CA PHE A 37 7.52 -15.10 9.96
C PHE A 37 8.93 -14.49 9.98
N TRP A 38 9.15 -13.50 10.84
CA TRP A 38 10.43 -12.82 10.92
C TRP A 38 11.55 -13.75 11.40
N GLU A 39 11.29 -14.59 12.39
CA GLU A 39 12.23 -15.63 12.85
C GLU A 39 12.54 -16.62 11.72
N PHE A 40 11.51 -17.07 10.98
CA PHE A 40 11.68 -18.02 9.88
C PHE A 40 12.63 -17.50 8.79
N ILE A 41 12.51 -16.24 8.38
CA ILE A 41 13.34 -15.69 7.28
C ILE A 41 14.70 -15.17 7.73
N SER A 42 14.90 -14.91 9.02
CA SER A 42 16.12 -14.24 9.53
C SER A 42 16.93 -15.04 10.55
N GLY A 43 16.35 -16.05 11.18
CA GLY A 43 16.90 -16.72 12.35
C GLY A 43 16.89 -15.87 13.64
N ASN A 44 16.35 -14.65 13.60
CA ASN A 44 16.31 -13.73 14.74
C ASN A 44 14.88 -13.61 15.28
N ARG A 45 14.70 -14.08 16.52
CA ARG A 45 13.43 -14.07 17.26
C ARG A 45 12.90 -12.68 17.55
N GLU A 46 13.78 -11.69 17.68
CA GLU A 46 13.45 -10.32 18.09
C GLU A 46 13.34 -9.37 16.90
N LEU A 47 13.58 -9.84 15.67
CA LEU A 47 13.61 -8.98 14.48
C LEU A 47 12.31 -8.20 14.30
N TYR A 48 11.16 -8.82 14.59
CA TYR A 48 9.84 -8.20 14.44
C TYR A 48 9.65 -6.96 15.32
N VAL A 49 10.40 -6.83 16.42
CA VAL A 49 10.41 -5.63 17.29
C VAL A 49 11.49 -4.67 16.82
N GLN A 50 12.69 -5.18 16.51
CA GLN A 50 13.85 -4.38 16.12
C GLN A 50 13.61 -3.53 14.88
N ILE A 51 12.76 -3.98 13.96
CA ILE A 51 12.47 -3.25 12.72
C ILE A 51 11.37 -2.18 12.86
N ILE A 52 10.55 -2.22 13.93
CA ILE A 52 9.40 -1.30 14.05
C ILE A 52 9.85 0.15 14.16
N GLU A 53 10.83 0.43 15.03
CA GLU A 53 11.36 1.77 15.23
C GLU A 53 11.97 2.36 13.94
N PRO A 54 12.94 1.71 13.27
CA PRO A 54 13.52 2.24 12.04
C PRO A 54 12.50 2.33 10.88
N LEU A 55 11.51 1.42 10.81
CA LEU A 55 10.40 1.55 9.87
C LEU A 55 9.54 2.78 10.18
N GLY A 56 9.27 3.05 11.46
CA GLY A 56 8.51 4.22 11.90
C GLY A 56 9.19 5.54 11.51
N HIS A 57 10.50 5.67 11.73
CA HIS A 57 11.25 6.86 11.33
C HIS A 57 11.22 7.09 9.81
N LYS A 58 11.53 6.07 9.02
CA LYS A 58 11.50 6.17 7.55
C LYS A 58 10.09 6.41 7.02
N ALA A 59 9.08 5.81 7.63
CA ALA A 59 7.69 6.05 7.28
C ALA A 59 7.31 7.50 7.55
N LYS A 60 7.76 8.10 8.66
CA LYS A 60 7.53 9.52 8.95
C LYS A 60 8.18 10.43 7.89
N GLU A 61 9.45 10.22 7.56
CA GLU A 61 10.15 11.00 6.53
C GLU A 61 9.43 10.91 5.17
N LYS A 62 9.01 9.71 4.77
CA LYS A 62 8.26 9.49 3.53
C LYS A 62 6.85 10.09 3.57
N ASN A 63 6.20 10.07 4.72
CA ASN A 63 4.90 10.74 4.89
C ASN A 63 5.04 12.26 4.79
N GLU A 64 6.10 12.84 5.34
CA GLU A 64 6.37 14.28 5.24
C GLU A 64 6.62 14.69 3.78
N GLU A 65 7.48 13.96 3.06
CA GLU A 65 7.68 14.16 1.61
C GLU A 65 6.36 14.03 0.82
N PHE A 66 5.58 12.98 1.12
CA PHE A 66 4.29 12.74 0.48
C PHE A 66 3.31 13.89 0.74
N LEU A 67 3.20 14.39 1.97
CA LEU A 67 2.28 15.47 2.31
C LEU A 67 2.64 16.78 1.60
N VAL A 68 3.93 17.07 1.42
CA VAL A 68 4.39 18.23 0.64
C VAL A 68 3.94 18.11 -0.82
N GLU A 69 4.20 16.97 -1.46
CA GLU A 69 3.78 16.78 -2.85
C GLU A 69 2.27 16.69 -3.02
N TYR A 70 1.57 16.09 -2.05
CA TYR A 70 0.12 16.03 -2.01
C TYR A 70 -0.49 17.44 -1.94
N GLY A 71 0.03 18.31 -1.05
CA GLY A 71 -0.38 19.70 -0.96
C GLY A 71 -0.12 20.49 -2.26
N ARG A 72 1.02 20.24 -2.93
CA ARG A 72 1.30 20.82 -4.25
C ARG A 72 0.26 20.42 -5.28
N ILE A 73 -0.10 19.12 -5.32
CA ILE A 73 -1.10 18.59 -6.25
C ILE A 73 -2.48 19.17 -5.97
N ILE A 74 -2.89 19.32 -4.70
CA ILE A 74 -4.14 20.02 -4.34
C ILE A 74 -4.16 21.42 -4.94
N ASN A 75 -3.13 22.23 -4.73
CA ASN A 75 -3.08 23.61 -5.25
C ASN A 75 -3.17 23.67 -6.77
N VAL A 76 -2.52 22.73 -7.47
CA VAL A 76 -2.59 22.62 -8.94
C VAL A 76 -4.02 22.30 -9.37
N PHE A 77 -4.63 21.28 -8.76
CA PHE A 77 -6.02 20.91 -9.07
C PHE A 77 -7.01 22.02 -8.74
N GLU A 78 -6.84 22.72 -7.62
CA GLU A 78 -7.68 23.86 -7.25
C GLU A 78 -7.57 24.99 -8.28
N ALA A 79 -6.34 25.33 -8.71
CA ALA A 79 -6.13 26.35 -9.73
C ALA A 79 -6.77 25.98 -11.07
N GLU A 80 -6.63 24.72 -11.50
CA GLU A 80 -7.27 24.21 -12.71
C GLU A 80 -8.80 24.20 -12.58
N PHE A 81 -9.32 23.77 -11.43
CA PHE A 81 -10.74 23.73 -11.15
C PHE A 81 -11.35 25.13 -11.16
N LEU A 82 -10.71 26.09 -10.49
CA LEU A 82 -11.17 27.48 -10.45
C LEU A 82 -11.18 28.10 -11.85
N ARG A 83 -10.11 27.89 -12.63
CA ARG A 83 -10.00 28.39 -14.00
C ARG A 83 -11.08 27.81 -14.90
N ASP A 84 -11.32 26.50 -14.82
CA ASP A 84 -12.13 25.79 -15.82
C ASP A 84 -13.61 25.71 -15.41
N TYR A 85 -13.92 25.67 -14.12
CA TYR A 85 -15.28 25.48 -13.60
C TYR A 85 -15.80 26.67 -12.79
N CYS A 86 -14.98 27.67 -12.45
CA CYS A 86 -15.42 28.87 -11.71
C CYS A 86 -15.06 30.21 -12.40
N PRO A 87 -15.44 30.43 -13.67
CA PRO A 87 -15.00 31.60 -14.45
C PRO A 87 -15.44 32.96 -13.87
N ASP A 88 -16.53 33.00 -13.09
CA ASP A 88 -17.04 34.18 -12.38
C ASP A 88 -16.87 34.07 -10.85
N GLY A 89 -16.05 33.11 -10.39
CA GLY A 89 -15.87 32.79 -8.98
C GLY A 89 -16.96 31.91 -8.38
N ARG A 90 -17.97 31.49 -9.16
CA ARG A 90 -19.00 30.52 -8.73
C ARG A 90 -18.85 29.23 -9.53
N ILE A 91 -19.16 28.09 -8.90
CA ILE A 91 -19.10 26.78 -9.57
C ILE A 91 -20.15 26.72 -10.69
N ASN A 92 -19.71 26.46 -11.91
CA ASN A 92 -20.56 26.08 -13.03
C ASN A 92 -20.95 24.60 -12.89
N TRP A 93 -22.01 24.36 -12.11
CA TRP A 93 -22.52 23.00 -11.84
C TRP A 93 -22.98 22.28 -13.10
N GLU A 94 -23.56 22.99 -14.07
CA GLU A 94 -23.99 22.38 -15.33
C GLU A 94 -22.80 21.79 -16.10
N LYS A 95 -21.71 22.56 -16.24
CA LYS A 95 -20.48 22.09 -16.88
C LYS A 95 -19.87 20.89 -16.14
N LEU A 96 -19.83 20.95 -14.81
CA LEU A 96 -19.27 19.88 -13.98
C LEU A 96 -20.06 18.58 -14.09
N VAL A 97 -21.40 18.65 -14.02
CA VAL A 97 -22.28 17.49 -14.15
C VAL A 97 -22.24 16.90 -15.56
N ARG A 98 -22.18 17.74 -16.61
CA ARG A 98 -22.00 17.27 -17.99
C ARG A 98 -20.67 16.53 -18.18
N LEU A 99 -19.58 16.99 -17.57
CA LEU A 99 -18.30 16.26 -17.60
C LEU A 99 -18.41 14.89 -16.91
N ASN A 100 -18.99 14.83 -15.72
CA ASN A 100 -18.99 13.61 -14.90
C ASN A 100 -20.03 12.57 -15.36
N SER A 101 -21.13 13.01 -15.95
CA SER A 101 -22.31 12.18 -16.19
C SER A 101 -22.93 12.35 -17.58
N GLY A 102 -22.30 13.15 -18.45
CA GLY A 102 -22.70 13.28 -19.85
C GLY A 102 -22.35 12.03 -20.66
N THR A 103 -23.06 11.85 -21.77
CA THR A 103 -22.87 10.74 -22.70
C THR A 103 -22.01 11.09 -23.91
N ASP A 104 -21.58 12.36 -24.02
CA ASP A 104 -20.68 12.88 -25.05
C ASP A 104 -19.28 13.10 -24.47
#